data_AF-A0A6S6PQZ7-F1
#
_entry.id   AF-A0A6S6PQZ7-F1
#
_cell.length_a   1.000
_cell.length_b   1.000
_cell.length_c   1.000
_cell.angle_alpha   90.00
_cell.angle_beta   90.00
_cell.angle_gamma   90.00
#
_symmetry.space_group_name_H-M   'P 1'
#
loop_
_entity.id
_entity.type
_entity.pdbx_description
1 polymer ?
#
loop_
_entity_poly.entity_id
_entity_poly.type
_entity_poly.pdbx_seq_one_letter_code
_entity_poly.pdbx_strand_id
1 'polypeptide(L)' 'MTLNTIDLIRDAALNGHGLAYLPHDMMQADVDTGHLVHILGKFTPDIPGYHLYYPNRRNALAAFRLFVDAMRYTN' A
#
# COMPACT_ATOMS: atom_id res chain seq x y z
N MET A 1 -6.55 19.44 -5.76
CA MET A 1 -7.07 19.26 -4.39
C MET A 1 -5.98 18.61 -3.56
N THR A 2 -5.75 19.05 -2.32
CA THR A 2 -4.74 18.47 -1.43
C THR A 2 -5.45 17.77 -0.28
N LEU A 3 -5.15 16.50 -0.08
CA LEU A 3 -5.71 15.65 0.98
C LEU A 3 -4.57 14.96 1.71
N ASN A 4 -4.74 14.73 3.01
CA ASN A 4 -3.67 14.27 3.90
C ASN A 4 -3.71 12.77 4.21
N THR A 5 -4.71 12.05 3.72
CA THR A 5 -4.87 10.60 3.95
C THR A 5 -5.21 9.90 2.64
N ILE A 6 -4.74 8.66 2.51
CA ILE A 6 -4.95 7.83 1.32
C ILE A 6 -6.45 7.55 1.11
N ASP A 7 -7.19 7.28 2.18
CA ASP A 7 -8.62 6.99 2.11
C ASP A 7 -9.41 8.15 1.49
N LEU A 8 -9.12 9.39 1.90
CA LEU A 8 -9.77 10.57 1.33
C LEU A 8 -9.40 10.77 -0.15
N ILE A 9 -8.14 10.49 -0.52
CA ILE A 9 -7.69 10.58 -1.92
C ILE A 9 -8.42 9.53 -2.78
N ARG A 10 -8.57 8.31 -2.26
CA ARG A 10 -9.31 7.22 -2.91
C ARG A 10 -10.78 7.59 -3.10
N ASP A 11 -11.45 8.05 -2.06
CA ASP A 11 -12.85 8.48 -2.13
C ASP A 11 -13.03 9.64 -3.12
N ALA A 12 -12.09 10.58 -3.16
CA ALA A 12 -12.12 11.65 -4.14
C ALA A 12 -12.05 11.14 -5.59
N ALA A 13 -11.19 10.15 -5.86
CA ALA A 13 -11.08 9.54 -7.18
C ALA A 13 -12.36 8.77 -7.56
N LEU A 14 -12.91 7.99 -6.62
CA LEU A 14 -14.17 7.26 -6.82
C LEU A 14 -15.36 8.19 -7.10
N ASN A 15 -15.37 9.38 -6.50
CA ASN A 15 -16.38 10.41 -6.74
C ASN A 15 -16.10 11.28 -7.98
N GLY A 16 -15.09 10.95 -8.79
CA GLY A 16 -14.81 11.63 -10.06
C GLY A 16 -14.15 13.00 -9.92
N HIS A 17 -13.51 13.31 -8.78
CA HIS A 17 -12.82 14.59 -8.58
C HIS A 17 -11.46 14.69 -9.28
N GLY A 18 -11.02 13.64 -9.99
CA GLY A 18 -9.82 13.65 -10.83
C GLY A 18 -9.01 12.35 -10.75
N LEU A 19 -7.71 12.48 -10.97
CA LEU A 19 -6.75 11.37 -10.92
C LEU A 19 -6.10 11.28 -9.54
N ALA A 20 -5.84 10.05 -9.09
CA ALA A 20 -5.14 9.76 -7.85
C ALA A 20 -3.93 8.85 -8.11
N TYR A 21 -2.89 9.03 -7.31
CA TYR A 21 -1.73 8.14 -7.27
C TYR A 21 -1.70 7.45 -5.91
N LEU A 22 -1.97 6.15 -5.89
CA LEU A 22 -2.21 5.37 -4.68
C LEU A 22 -1.38 4.08 -4.69
N PRO A 23 -1.05 3.52 -3.50
CA PRO A 23 -0.54 2.16 -3.40
C PRO A 23 -1.48 1.13 -4.06
N HIS A 24 -0.89 0.14 -4.73
CA HIS A 24 -1.60 -0.86 -5.53
C HIS A 24 -2.65 -1.64 -4.73
N ASP A 25 -2.29 -2.07 -3.53
CA ASP A 25 -3.17 -2.80 -2.60
C ASP A 25 -4.41 -2.01 -2.17
N MET A 26 -4.32 -0.67 -2.09
CA MET A 26 -5.42 0.21 -1.70
C MET A 26 -6.43 0.46 -2.83
N MET A 27 -6.03 0.27 -4.09
CA MET A 27 -6.89 0.50 -5.27
C MET A 27 -7.29 -0.78 -6.00
N GLN A 28 -6.64 -1.91 -5.72
CA GLN A 28 -6.84 -3.18 -6.43
C GLN A 28 -8.32 -3.57 -6.51
N ALA A 29 -9.04 -3.53 -5.39
CA ALA A 29 -10.44 -3.90 -5.33
C ALA A 29 -11.34 -3.01 -6.22
N ASP A 30 -11.03 -1.71 -6.31
CA ASP A 30 -11.80 -0.78 -7.15
C ASP A 30 -11.51 -0.97 -8.63
N VAL A 31 -10.26 -1.33 -8.96
CA VAL A 31 -9.88 -1.65 -10.33
C VAL A 31 -10.52 -2.95 -10.77
N ASP A 32 -10.51 -3.97 -9.91
CA ASP A 32 -11.12 -5.28 -10.18
C ASP A 32 -12.65 -5.18 -10.35
N THR A 33 -13.29 -4.28 -9.60
CA THR A 33 -14.74 -3.99 -9.72
C THR A 33 -15.08 -3.01 -10.83
N GLY A 34 -14.07 -2.40 -11.47
CA GLY A 34 -14.24 -1.42 -12.55
C GLY A 34 -14.68 -0.02 -12.10
N HIS A 35 -14.68 0.25 -10.79
CA HIS A 35 -14.93 1.60 -10.25
C HIS A 35 -13.77 2.56 -10.52
N LEU A 36 -12.54 2.04 -10.57
CA LEU A 36 -11.34 2.77 -10.98
C LEU A 36 -10.70 2.09 -12.18
N VAL A 37 -9.92 2.87 -12.94
CA VAL A 37 -9.12 2.35 -14.06
C VAL A 37 -7.68 2.81 -13.88
N HIS A 38 -6.75 1.85 -13.95
CA HIS A 38 -5.33 2.16 -13.93
C HIS A 38 -4.90 2.78 -15.26
N ILE A 39 -4.49 4.04 -15.22
CA ILE A 39 -3.92 4.76 -16.36
C ILE A 39 -2.45 5.04 -16.13
N LEU A 40 -1.71 5.32 -17.21
CA LEU A 40 -0.28 5.68 -17.16
C LEU A 40 0.63 4.59 -16.54
N GLY A 41 0.23 3.31 -16.55
CA GLY A 41 1.02 2.23 -15.95
C GLY A 41 2.48 2.15 -16.44
N LYS A 42 2.77 2.58 -17.68
CA LYS A 42 4.16 2.68 -18.19
C LYS A 42 5.04 3.70 -17.46
N PHE A 43 4.45 4.61 -16.70
CA PHE A 43 5.13 5.66 -15.93
C PHE A 43 5.06 5.41 -14.42
N THR A 44 4.45 4.30 -13.99
CA THR A 44 4.31 3.92 -12.58
C THR A 44 5.20 2.71 -12.32
N PRO A 45 6.44 2.90 -11.83
CA PRO A 45 7.30 1.78 -11.49
C PRO A 45 6.78 1.06 -10.23
N ASP A 46 7.05 -0.24 -10.14
CA ASP A 46 6.76 -1.01 -8.93
C ASP A 46 7.56 -0.45 -7.75
N ILE A 47 6.83 -0.07 -6.70
CA ILE A 47 7.43 0.39 -5.46
C ILE A 47 7.77 -0.85 -4.63
N PRO A 48 8.96 -0.93 -4.01
CA PRO A 48 9.28 -2.03 -3.10
C PRO A 48 8.22 -2.16 -2.01
N GLY A 49 7.89 -3.41 -1.66
CA GLY A 49 6.89 -3.71 -0.64
C GLY A 49 7.22 -3.12 0.73
N TYR A 50 6.27 -3.24 1.67
CA TYR A 50 6.43 -2.71 3.01
C TYR A 50 7.62 -3.34 3.75
N HIS A 51 8.44 -2.49 4.38
CA HIS A 51 9.58 -2.91 5.19
C HIS A 51 9.29 -2.69 6.66
N LEU A 52 9.48 -3.73 7.48
CA LEU A 52 9.40 -3.61 8.93
C LEU A 52 10.74 -3.07 9.48
N TYR A 53 10.77 -1.81 9.90
CA TYR A 53 11.94 -1.23 10.56
C TYR A 53 11.94 -1.55 12.06
N TYR A 54 13.02 -2.17 12.55
CA TYR A 54 13.22 -2.43 13.97
C TYR A 54 14.71 -2.28 14.37
N PRO A 55 15.06 -1.31 15.23
CA PRO A 55 16.44 -1.09 15.66
C PRO A 55 16.88 -2.07 16.75
N ASN A 56 17.88 -2.91 16.42
CA ASN A 56 18.70 -3.75 17.32
C ASN A 56 18.08 -5.03 17.92
N ARG A 57 18.90 -6.09 17.94
CA ARG A 57 18.57 -7.53 17.97
C ARG A 57 18.96 -8.27 19.26
N ARG A 58 19.53 -7.60 20.26
CA ARG A 58 20.16 -8.33 21.38
C ARG A 58 19.18 -9.08 22.29
N ASN A 59 17.93 -8.62 22.45
CA ASN A 59 16.92 -9.23 23.31
C ASN A 59 15.52 -9.25 22.66
N ALA A 60 15.43 -9.62 21.38
CA ALA A 60 14.11 -9.81 20.77
C ALA A 60 13.37 -10.96 21.49
N LEU A 61 12.27 -10.62 22.18
CA LEU A 61 11.41 -11.61 22.83
C LEU A 61 11.01 -12.70 21.83
N ALA A 62 10.89 -13.95 22.28
CA ALA A 62 10.55 -15.08 21.40
C ALA A 62 9.26 -14.83 20.60
N ALA A 63 8.25 -14.20 21.22
CA ALA A 63 7.03 -13.78 20.56
C ALA A 63 7.26 -12.76 19.42
N PHE A 64 8.19 -11.84 19.58
CA PHE A 64 8.53 -10.86 18.53
C PHE A 64 9.22 -11.52 17.34
N ARG A 65 10.07 -12.52 17.57
CA ARG A 65 10.68 -13.30 16.49
C ARG A 65 9.63 -14.06 15.69
N LEU A 66 8.68 -14.71 16.37
CA LEU A 66 7.55 -15.38 15.72
C LEU A 66 6.70 -14.40 14.90
N PHE A 67 6.45 -13.20 15.42
CA PHE A 67 5.73 -12.16 14.69
C PHE A 67 6.49 -11.70 13.43
N VAL A 68 7.78 -11.43 13.55
CA VAL A 68 8.63 -11.05 12.42
C VAL A 68 8.65 -12.17 11.38
N ASP A 69 8.81 -13.43 11.80
CA ASP A 69 8.82 -14.57 10.87
C ASP A 69 7.46 -14.76 10.18
N ALA A 70 6.34 -14.53 10.87
CA ALA A 70 5.01 -14.56 10.28
C ALA A 70 4.75 -13.40 9.29
N MET A 71 5.34 -12.23 9.54
CA MET A 71 5.21 -11.03 8.69
C MET A 71 6.20 -10.99 7.53
N ARG A 72 7.24 -11.82 7.55
CA ARG A 72 8.21 -11.88 6.45
C ARG A 72 7.53 -12.44 5.22
N TYR A 73 7.54 -11.62 4.17
CA TYR A 73 7.12 -12.05 2.84
C TYR A 73 7.96 -13.26 2.41
N THR A 74 7.29 -14.40 2.24
CA THR A 74 7.88 -15.64 1.72
C THR A 74 7.30 -15.84 0.33
N ASN A 75 8.17 -15.85 -0.67
CA ASN A 75 7.81 -15.96 -2.09
C ASN A 75 7.29 -17.36 -2.43
#